data_AF-A0AAD9V3D1-F1
#
_entry.id   AF-A0AAD9V3D1-F1
#
_cell.length_a   1.000
_cell.length_b   1.000
_cell.length_c   1.000
_cell.angle_alpha   90.00
_cell.angle_beta   90.00
_cell.angle_gamma   90.00
#
_symmetry.space_group_name_H-M   'P 1'
#
loop_
_entity.id
_entity.type
_entity.pdbx_description
1 polymer ?
#
loop_
_entity_poly.entity_id
_entity_poly.type
_entity_poly.pdbx_seq_one_letter_code
_entity_poly.pdbx_strand_id
1 'polypeptide(L)'
;MEIDNRCDSLSYKRGKDDEGASLEEFVYKHNCVSPEWEQFFYNPGVKEEIEKISRQIEEDIKTKEVQPSLNNVFRAFEVLPANLKVIILGQDPTPQPGKATGLAFSLFADENPRNVPSVLNMLVELKLEGFQVDLSNGDLTPWTNQGVMLLNSALTVRLDAKNAAGSHVSLWKKFAEYFLNYVDRMSQPIAFILWGEKAKAACKKMTKDPAKRYCREGSHPSSRTGGRNTFFGMLLPSRTNVSQLGNDVSLTNPRAHAPLLGHAAPNDSHLLENFGVAMEIDNVCDTMTFKKSKTDEGATIEEFIYTYNCVPEWKTEFFEKEGIRKIVAELSSKIEEEVEAKEIQPPLYDVFKAFTVPPNNVKVIIVGQDPTPQPGKATGMAFSLSPDEDPRNVPSVLNMLVELKLEGFEVSLSNGDLTPWVNEGVLLLNTALTIRLGENATGSHLRIWKPFTDKLVEHMSNRNGHPVAWILWGVQAKTSCKNVNKNRNFCKEGGHPSPRGASMSAFFGGNYFTEVNEFLTKAGQGKINWTLPHPDGAGPDMLPCQLDGGVSSQAGTPMEGVEQGPIQATYEVI
;
A
#
# COMPACT_ATOMS: atom_id res chain seq x y z
N MET A 1 11.63 31.33 22.15
CA MET A 1 11.80 31.54 23.61
C MET A 1 12.74 30.43 24.04
N GLU A 2 13.97 30.75 24.42
CA GLU A 2 14.97 29.75 24.82
C GLU A 2 14.39 28.95 25.99
N ILE A 3 14.00 27.71 25.74
CA ILE A 3 13.88 26.72 26.82
C ILE A 3 15.28 26.68 27.40
N ASP A 4 15.38 26.99 28.67
CA ASP A 4 16.64 27.11 29.39
C ASP A 4 17.48 25.85 29.15
N ASN A 5 18.69 25.99 28.58
CA ASN A 5 19.62 24.88 28.29
C ASN A 5 19.86 23.96 29.51
N ARG A 6 19.49 24.43 30.72
CA ARG A 6 19.45 23.66 31.97
C ARG A 6 18.53 22.43 31.93
N CYS A 7 17.40 22.47 31.20
CA CYS A 7 16.43 21.36 31.17
C CYS A 7 16.84 20.23 30.20
N ASP A 8 17.55 20.57 29.12
CA ASP A 8 18.01 19.60 28.11
C ASP A 8 19.13 18.68 28.63
N SER A 9 19.89 19.13 29.64
CA SER A 9 20.93 18.34 30.28
C SER A 9 20.43 17.39 31.38
N LEU A 10 19.14 17.46 31.76
CA LEU A 10 18.61 16.65 32.86
C LEU A 10 18.30 15.21 32.41
N SER A 11 18.88 14.24 33.13
CA SER A 11 18.54 12.83 33.02
C SER A 11 17.70 12.34 34.19
N TYR A 12 17.02 11.21 34.03
CA TYR A 12 16.31 10.57 35.14
C TYR A 12 17.27 10.16 36.26
N LYS A 13 16.86 10.46 37.49
CA LYS A 13 17.53 10.03 38.71
C LYS A 13 17.41 8.51 38.92
N ARG A 14 18.53 7.79 39.02
CA ARG A 14 18.56 6.33 39.22
C ARG A 14 18.80 5.90 40.67
N GLY A 15 19.21 6.81 41.55
CA GLY A 15 19.55 6.52 42.94
C GLY A 15 19.67 7.76 43.81
N LYS A 16 19.98 7.58 45.10
CA LYS A 16 20.12 8.71 46.05
C LYS A 16 21.32 9.62 45.74
N ASP A 17 22.37 9.04 45.18
CA ASP A 17 23.66 9.71 44.90
C ASP A 17 23.82 10.10 43.41
N ASP A 18 22.78 9.91 42.60
CA ASP A 18 22.76 10.29 41.18
C ASP A 18 22.38 11.77 41.04
N GLU A 19 23.12 12.53 40.23
CA GLU A 19 22.88 13.95 39.94
C GLU A 19 21.68 14.20 39.01
N GLY A 20 21.03 13.14 38.53
CA GLY A 20 19.77 13.23 37.77
C GLY A 20 18.59 13.82 38.57
N ALA A 21 17.52 14.14 37.85
CA ALA A 21 16.28 14.70 38.40
C ALA A 21 15.13 13.69 38.35
N SER A 22 14.20 13.81 39.30
CA SER A 22 12.90 13.14 39.22
C SER A 22 11.96 13.88 38.26
N LEU A 23 10.85 13.24 37.87
CA LEU A 23 9.84 13.90 37.03
C LEU A 23 9.16 15.05 37.79
N GLU A 24 8.98 14.90 39.11
CA GLU A 24 8.48 15.96 39.98
C GLU A 24 9.46 17.13 40.05
N GLU A 25 10.75 16.86 40.24
CA GLU A 25 11.79 17.89 40.26
C GLU A 25 11.88 18.62 38.92
N PHE A 26 11.77 17.89 37.81
CA PHE A 26 11.74 18.47 36.47
C PHE A 26 10.64 19.52 36.32
N VAL A 27 9.43 19.23 36.81
CA VAL A 27 8.28 20.14 36.71
C VAL A 27 8.36 21.27 37.74
N TYR A 28 8.59 20.98 39.02
CA TYR A 28 8.34 21.94 40.11
C TYR A 28 9.60 22.58 40.72
N LYS A 29 10.78 21.98 40.53
CA LYS A 29 12.05 22.49 41.07
C LYS A 29 12.87 23.16 39.97
N HIS A 30 12.89 22.56 38.78
CA HIS A 30 13.62 23.05 37.62
C HIS A 30 12.75 23.90 36.68
N ASN A 31 11.42 23.89 36.85
CA ASN A 31 10.45 24.66 36.05
C ASN A 31 10.59 24.40 34.54
N CYS A 32 10.79 23.14 34.15
CA CYS A 32 11.02 22.73 32.76
C CYS A 32 9.75 22.58 31.91
N VAL A 33 8.61 23.07 32.40
CA VAL A 33 7.35 23.16 31.65
C VAL A 33 6.99 24.63 31.48
N SER A 34 6.40 25.00 30.34
CA SER A 34 6.01 26.39 30.08
C SER A 34 5.15 26.97 31.23
N PRO A 35 5.45 28.19 31.72
CA PRO A 35 4.66 28.87 32.75
C PRO A 35 3.19 29.03 32.39
N GLU A 36 2.85 29.04 31.09
CA GLU A 36 1.46 29.17 30.66
C GLU A 36 0.60 27.97 31.04
N TRP A 37 1.21 26.81 31.31
CA TRP A 37 0.52 25.62 31.81
C TRP A 37 0.45 25.57 33.35
N GLU A 38 0.86 26.62 34.07
CA GLU A 38 0.91 26.64 35.54
C GLU A 38 -0.45 26.29 36.17
N GLN A 39 -1.55 26.84 35.65
CA GLN A 39 -2.91 26.55 36.15
C GLN A 39 -3.27 25.05 36.09
N PHE A 40 -2.70 24.32 35.13
CA PHE A 40 -2.90 22.89 35.00
C PHE A 40 -1.94 22.12 35.91
N PHE A 41 -0.62 22.33 35.79
CA PHE A 41 0.39 21.56 36.52
C PHE A 41 0.37 21.81 38.03
N TYR A 42 0.00 23.01 38.49
CA TYR A 42 -0.07 23.35 39.91
C TYR A 42 -1.46 23.12 40.51
N ASN A 43 -2.38 22.53 39.75
CA ASN A 43 -3.62 22.01 40.32
C ASN A 43 -3.27 20.93 41.37
N PRO A 44 -3.81 20.97 42.60
CA PRO A 44 -3.44 20.03 43.65
C PRO A 44 -3.60 18.55 43.26
N GLY A 45 -4.64 18.23 42.49
CA GLY A 45 -4.87 16.86 42.01
C GLY A 45 -3.87 16.43 40.93
N VAL A 46 -3.47 17.34 40.03
CA VAL A 46 -2.44 17.06 39.02
C VAL A 46 -1.07 16.88 39.68
N LYS A 47 -0.74 17.74 40.65
CA LYS A 47 0.50 17.66 41.41
C LYS A 47 0.64 16.34 42.15
N GLU A 48 -0.39 15.93 42.89
CA GLU A 48 -0.39 14.65 43.60
C GLU A 48 -0.19 13.46 42.64
N GLU A 49 -0.78 13.52 41.44
CA GLU A 49 -0.60 12.47 40.44
C GLU A 49 0.81 12.50 39.83
N ILE A 50 1.42 13.67 39.56
CA ILE A 50 2.81 13.76 39.11
C ILE A 50 3.77 13.20 40.16
N GLU A 51 3.57 13.49 41.45
CA GLU A 51 4.37 12.92 42.55
C GLU A 51 4.27 11.39 42.62
N LYS A 52 3.08 10.82 42.37
CA LYS A 52 2.89 9.36 42.30
C LYS A 52 3.57 8.76 41.08
N ILE A 53 3.39 9.38 39.91
CA ILE A 53 3.99 8.95 38.65
C ILE A 53 5.51 8.99 38.74
N SER A 54 6.06 10.08 39.29
CA SER A 54 7.51 10.27 39.49
C SER A 54 8.11 9.14 40.32
N ARG A 55 7.51 8.82 41.48
CA ARG A 55 7.97 7.71 42.34
C ARG A 55 7.96 6.36 41.63
N GLN A 56 6.91 6.08 40.85
CA GLN A 56 6.82 4.82 40.11
C GLN A 56 7.88 4.74 39.00
N ILE A 57 8.10 5.82 38.25
CA ILE A 57 9.12 5.88 37.20
C ILE A 57 10.53 5.73 37.79
N GLU A 58 10.83 6.34 38.94
CA GLU A 58 12.11 6.16 39.63
C GLU A 58 12.37 4.70 40.02
N GLU A 59 11.35 3.95 40.45
CA GLU A 59 11.49 2.52 40.72
C GLU A 59 11.68 1.70 39.44
N ASP A 60 10.94 2.02 38.38
CA ASP A 60 11.05 1.32 37.10
C ASP A 60 12.44 1.50 36.48
N ILE A 61 13.00 2.72 36.54
CA ILE A 61 14.31 3.05 35.94
C ILE A 61 15.48 2.33 36.63
N LYS A 62 15.33 1.89 37.89
CA LYS A 62 16.36 1.08 38.56
C LYS A 62 16.57 -0.29 37.90
N THR A 63 15.54 -0.81 37.24
CA THR A 63 15.54 -2.20 36.75
C THR A 63 15.23 -2.33 35.25
N LYS A 64 14.69 -1.28 34.63
CA LYS A 64 14.22 -1.25 33.25
C LYS A 64 14.56 0.08 32.62
N GLU A 65 14.59 0.11 31.29
CA GLU A 65 14.66 1.36 30.56
C GLU A 65 13.25 1.96 30.42
N VAL A 66 13.13 3.28 30.60
CA VAL A 66 11.89 4.03 30.45
C VAL A 66 12.09 5.09 29.37
N GLN A 67 11.10 5.21 28.49
CA GLN A 67 11.11 6.15 27.38
C GLN A 67 9.83 7.00 27.37
N PRO A 68 9.86 8.21 26.78
CA PRO A 68 11.02 8.90 26.24
C PRO A 68 11.99 9.38 27.34
N SER A 69 13.11 9.97 26.95
CA SER A 69 14.01 10.67 27.87
C SER A 69 13.27 11.74 28.67
N LEU A 70 13.77 12.10 29.86
CA LEU A 70 13.10 12.99 30.81
C LEU A 70 12.69 14.32 30.17
N ASN A 71 13.59 14.94 29.40
CA ASN A 71 13.34 16.20 28.68
C ASN A 71 12.20 16.10 27.64
N ASN A 72 11.91 14.90 27.14
CA ASN A 72 10.88 14.68 26.12
C ASN A 72 9.53 14.26 26.70
N VAL A 73 9.40 13.97 27.99
CA VAL A 73 8.13 13.47 28.59
C VAL A 73 6.98 14.45 28.39
N PHE A 74 7.24 15.75 28.59
CA PHE A 74 6.24 16.81 28.48
C PHE A 74 6.33 17.59 27.17
N ARG A 75 7.03 17.07 26.14
CA ARG A 75 7.26 17.79 24.88
C ARG A 75 5.98 18.26 24.19
N ALA A 76 4.89 17.48 24.29
CA ALA A 76 3.58 17.91 23.76
C ALA A 76 3.07 19.23 24.37
N PHE A 77 3.48 19.57 25.61
CA PHE A 77 3.13 20.81 26.32
C PHE A 77 3.97 22.02 25.90
N GLU A 78 4.91 21.87 24.96
CA GLU A 78 5.53 23.00 24.25
C GLU A 78 4.49 23.79 23.44
N VAL A 79 3.41 23.12 23.00
CA VAL A 79 2.23 23.82 22.46
C VAL A 79 1.57 24.59 23.59
N LEU A 80 1.63 25.90 23.49
CA LEU A 80 1.08 26.83 24.47
C LEU A 80 -0.46 26.78 24.49
N PRO A 81 -1.12 26.92 25.67
CA PRO A 81 -2.57 26.90 25.76
C PRO A 81 -3.25 27.90 24.81
N ALA A 82 -2.73 29.13 24.70
CA ALA A 82 -3.29 30.16 23.83
C ALA A 82 -3.22 29.80 22.33
N ASN A 83 -2.28 28.95 21.94
CA ASN A 83 -2.09 28.52 20.55
C ASN A 83 -2.73 27.17 20.24
N LEU A 84 -3.35 26.52 21.23
CA LEU A 84 -3.88 25.16 21.10
C LEU A 84 -5.16 25.14 20.25
N LYS A 85 -5.10 24.51 19.07
CA LYS A 85 -6.22 24.43 18.11
C LYS A 85 -6.70 23.00 17.89
N VAL A 86 -5.77 22.05 17.84
CA VAL A 86 -6.05 20.63 17.57
C VAL A 86 -5.32 19.77 18.59
N ILE A 87 -5.98 18.75 19.11
CA ILE A 87 -5.35 17.68 19.90
C ILE A 87 -5.52 16.36 19.14
N ILE A 88 -4.39 15.72 18.85
CA ILE A 88 -4.33 14.36 18.33
C ILE A 88 -3.89 13.45 19.48
N LEU A 89 -4.75 12.52 19.88
CA LEU A 89 -4.48 11.61 21.00
C LEU A 89 -3.94 10.26 20.52
N GLY A 90 -2.67 10.00 20.86
CA GLY A 90 -2.04 8.68 20.80
C GLY A 90 -2.24 7.89 22.09
N GLN A 91 -1.89 6.61 22.08
CA GLN A 91 -2.03 5.76 23.26
C GLN A 91 -0.83 5.91 24.22
N ASP A 92 0.37 5.58 23.75
CA ASP A 92 1.61 5.56 24.51
C ASP A 92 2.80 5.79 23.56
N PRO A 93 3.98 6.21 24.05
CA PRO A 93 5.16 6.40 23.22
C PRO A 93 5.55 5.10 22.53
N THR A 94 6.25 5.20 21.39
CA THR A 94 6.71 4.01 20.66
C THR A 94 7.57 3.13 21.58
N PRO A 95 7.31 1.81 21.66
CA PRO A 95 8.08 0.90 22.49
C PRO A 95 9.43 0.51 21.84
N GLN A 96 9.76 1.08 20.68
CA GLN A 96 11.04 0.85 20.02
C GLN A 96 12.13 1.69 20.72
N PRO A 97 13.25 1.07 21.18
CA PRO A 97 14.26 1.81 21.92
C PRO A 97 14.84 2.99 21.13
N GLY A 98 14.84 4.17 21.75
CA GLY A 98 15.48 5.39 21.23
C GLY A 98 14.61 6.17 20.26
N LYS A 99 13.41 5.68 19.92
CA LYS A 99 12.53 6.29 18.92
C LYS A 99 11.44 7.20 19.50
N ALA A 100 11.27 7.20 20.83
CA ALA A 100 10.25 7.98 21.49
C ALA A 100 10.65 9.47 21.59
N THR A 101 10.02 10.30 20.77
CA THR A 101 10.29 11.75 20.69
C THR A 101 9.59 12.58 21.74
N GLY A 102 8.63 12.01 22.47
CA GLY A 102 7.72 12.76 23.35
C GLY A 102 6.43 13.24 22.67
N LEU A 103 6.39 13.25 21.34
CA LEU A 103 5.22 13.61 20.55
C LEU A 103 4.53 12.34 20.01
N ALA A 104 3.20 12.29 20.08
CA ALA A 104 2.44 11.19 19.49
C ALA A 104 2.62 11.16 17.96
N PHE A 105 2.82 9.97 17.40
CA PHE A 105 2.97 9.74 15.96
C PHE A 105 4.12 10.51 15.27
N SER A 106 5.09 11.04 16.02
CA SER A 106 6.26 11.74 15.48
C SER A 106 7.54 10.94 15.71
N LEU A 107 8.44 10.98 14.72
CA LEU A 107 9.80 10.44 14.77
C LEU A 107 10.82 11.58 14.82
N PHE A 108 12.09 11.25 15.09
CA PHE A 108 13.19 12.21 14.91
C PHE A 108 13.45 12.42 13.41
N ALA A 109 14.03 13.55 13.02
CA ALA A 109 14.17 13.94 11.61
C ALA A 109 15.06 12.99 10.78
N ASP A 110 15.97 12.27 11.43
CA ASP A 110 16.85 11.25 10.85
C ASP A 110 16.21 9.85 10.78
N GLU A 111 15.01 9.69 11.33
CA GLU A 111 14.31 8.41 11.41
C GLU A 111 13.35 8.20 10.25
N ASN A 112 13.49 7.05 9.57
CA ASN A 112 12.65 6.71 8.44
C ASN A 112 11.24 6.26 8.91
N PRO A 113 10.15 6.95 8.49
CA PRO A 113 8.77 6.57 8.80
C PRO A 113 8.41 5.12 8.51
N ARG A 114 9.08 4.50 7.54
CA ARG A 114 8.85 3.11 7.13
C ARG A 114 9.06 2.10 8.25
N ASN A 115 9.93 2.41 9.22
CA ASN A 115 10.23 1.54 10.35
C ASN A 115 9.15 1.62 11.46
N VAL A 116 8.20 2.55 11.34
CA VAL A 116 7.13 2.77 12.32
C VAL A 116 5.77 2.82 11.61
N PRO A 117 5.09 1.67 11.44
CA PRO A 117 3.89 1.55 10.62
C PRO A 117 2.77 2.56 10.95
N SER A 118 2.62 2.96 12.21
CA SER A 118 1.60 3.95 12.59
C SER A 118 1.87 5.35 12.04
N VAL A 119 3.15 5.75 11.93
CA VAL A 119 3.53 7.06 11.38
C VAL A 119 3.41 7.03 9.87
N LEU A 120 3.92 5.97 9.23
CA LEU A 120 3.78 5.77 7.78
C LEU A 120 2.32 5.78 7.32
N ASN A 121 1.44 5.04 8.01
CA ASN A 121 0.03 4.97 7.66
C ASN A 121 -0.66 6.34 7.72
N MET A 122 -0.31 7.16 8.73
CA MET A 122 -0.82 8.50 8.86
C MET A 122 -0.33 9.43 7.73
N LEU A 123 0.96 9.36 7.38
CA LEU A 123 1.53 10.14 6.26
C LEU A 123 0.94 9.74 4.91
N VAL A 124 0.72 8.44 4.68
CA VAL A 124 0.07 7.94 3.47
C VAL A 124 -1.38 8.42 3.36
N GLU A 125 -2.16 8.38 4.44
CA GLU A 125 -3.54 8.90 4.45
C GLU A 125 -3.56 10.42 4.12
N LEU A 126 -2.65 11.21 4.71
CA LEU A 126 -2.53 12.64 4.40
C LEU A 126 -2.21 12.89 2.92
N LYS A 127 -1.32 12.08 2.34
CA LYS A 127 -0.98 12.17 0.91
C LYS A 127 -2.18 11.83 0.02
N LEU A 128 -2.95 10.81 0.38
CA LEU A 128 -4.18 10.42 -0.32
C LEU A 128 -5.27 11.51 -0.21
N GLU A 129 -5.29 12.29 0.86
CA GLU A 129 -6.16 13.46 1.01
C GLU A 129 -5.71 14.70 0.21
N GLY A 130 -4.57 14.61 -0.49
CA GLY A 130 -4.02 15.70 -1.31
C GLY A 130 -3.18 16.72 -0.53
N PHE A 131 -2.78 16.40 0.71
CA PHE A 131 -1.79 17.21 1.43
C PHE A 131 -0.39 17.00 0.86
N GLN A 132 0.40 18.06 0.84
CA GLN A 132 1.83 18.00 0.52
C GLN A 132 2.57 17.45 1.75
N VAL A 133 2.83 16.15 1.75
CA VAL A 133 3.57 15.45 2.82
C VAL A 133 4.74 14.69 2.24
N ASP A 134 5.89 14.85 2.89
CA ASP A 134 7.09 14.07 2.62
C ASP A 134 7.00 12.73 3.34
N LEU A 135 6.87 11.64 2.58
CA LEU A 135 6.78 10.29 3.14
C LEU A 135 8.11 9.78 3.72
N SER A 136 9.22 10.49 3.47
CA SER A 136 10.53 10.17 4.00
C SER A 136 10.81 10.82 5.36
N ASN A 137 10.01 11.82 5.75
CA ASN A 137 10.18 12.55 6.99
C ASN A 137 9.05 12.26 7.99
N GLY A 138 9.40 11.65 9.13
CA GLY A 138 8.46 11.33 10.21
C GLY A 138 8.36 12.38 11.29
N ASP A 139 9.10 13.48 11.18
CA ASP A 139 9.11 14.56 12.16
C ASP A 139 7.88 15.47 11.98
N LEU A 140 6.98 15.39 12.95
CA LEU A 140 5.78 16.21 13.03
C LEU A 140 5.94 17.44 13.94
N THR A 141 7.15 17.74 14.40
CA THR A 141 7.44 18.99 15.12
C THR A 141 6.91 20.24 14.37
N PRO A 142 6.93 20.35 13.03
CA PRO A 142 6.33 21.48 12.33
C PRO A 142 4.83 21.69 12.58
N TRP A 143 4.10 20.65 13.02
CA TRP A 143 2.68 20.73 13.34
C TRP A 143 2.44 21.36 14.72
N THR A 144 3.35 21.16 15.67
CA THR A 144 3.25 21.75 17.01
C THR A 144 3.32 23.27 16.94
N ASN A 145 4.16 23.80 16.04
CA ASN A 145 4.26 25.23 15.72
C ASN A 145 2.95 25.83 15.16
N GLN A 146 2.04 25.01 14.65
CA GLN A 146 0.75 25.43 14.09
C GLN A 146 -0.41 25.33 15.10
N GLY A 147 -0.12 24.90 16.33
CA GLY A 147 -1.13 24.71 17.38
C GLY A 147 -1.72 23.30 17.42
N VAL A 148 -1.05 22.31 16.81
CA VAL A 148 -1.44 20.90 16.88
C VAL A 148 -0.67 20.21 18.01
N MET A 149 -1.37 19.81 19.06
CA MET A 149 -0.80 19.06 20.16
C MET A 149 -0.88 17.55 19.89
N LEU A 150 0.29 16.94 19.74
CA LEU A 150 0.47 15.50 19.53
C LEU A 150 0.70 14.79 20.87
N LEU A 151 -0.37 14.42 21.56
CA LEU A 151 -0.31 13.96 22.95
C LEU A 151 -0.59 12.47 23.08
N ASN A 152 0.25 11.73 23.80
CA ASN A 152 -0.05 10.35 24.19
C ASN A 152 -0.88 10.30 25.49
N SER A 153 -1.80 9.35 25.61
CA SER A 153 -2.58 9.15 26.85
C SER A 153 -1.74 8.66 28.04
N ALA A 154 -0.62 8.00 27.75
CA ALA A 154 0.48 7.77 28.65
C ALA A 154 1.72 8.49 28.13
N LEU A 155 2.44 9.24 28.97
CA LEU A 155 3.60 10.00 28.50
C LEU A 155 4.91 9.21 28.57
N THR A 156 4.91 8.05 29.20
CA THR A 156 6.07 7.16 29.28
C THR A 156 5.69 5.71 29.01
N VAL A 157 6.68 4.89 28.67
CA VAL A 157 6.58 3.44 28.48
C VAL A 157 7.83 2.78 29.03
N ARG A 158 7.69 1.55 29.53
CA ARG A 158 8.79 0.73 30.04
C ARG A 158 9.18 -0.28 28.99
N LEU A 159 10.48 -0.35 28.69
CA LEU A 159 10.99 -1.35 27.76
C LEU A 159 11.20 -2.66 28.51
N ASP A 160 10.41 -3.67 28.18
CA ASP A 160 10.60 -5.04 28.64
C ASP A 160 10.70 -6.02 27.47
N ALA A 161 11.30 -7.18 27.73
CA ALA A 161 11.59 -8.18 26.70
C ALA A 161 10.34 -8.94 26.19
N LYS A 162 9.12 -8.70 26.71
CA LYS A 162 7.94 -9.52 26.38
C LYS A 162 6.62 -8.76 26.11
N ASN A 163 6.45 -7.50 26.47
CA ASN A 163 5.35 -6.58 26.10
C ASN A 163 5.54 -5.16 26.71
N ALA A 164 6.33 -4.30 26.04
CA ALA A 164 6.52 -2.91 26.46
C ALA A 164 5.27 -2.02 26.27
N ALA A 165 4.48 -2.26 25.22
CA ALA A 165 3.35 -1.41 24.87
C ALA A 165 2.26 -1.40 25.95
N GLY A 166 1.87 -0.20 26.38
CA GLY A 166 0.80 0.05 27.34
C GLY A 166 1.20 -0.07 28.82
N SER A 167 2.49 -0.26 29.14
CA SER A 167 2.96 -0.56 30.50
C SER A 167 2.58 0.52 31.54
N HIS A 168 2.56 1.79 31.15
CA HIS A 168 2.23 2.92 32.04
C HIS A 168 0.85 3.55 31.75
N VAL A 169 0.00 2.90 30.94
CA VAL A 169 -1.33 3.46 30.64
C VAL A 169 -2.20 3.61 31.90
N SER A 170 -2.13 2.66 32.83
CA SER A 170 -2.82 2.77 34.13
C SER A 170 -2.23 3.87 35.00
N LEU A 171 -0.91 4.06 34.95
CA LEU A 171 -0.16 5.05 35.73
C LEU A 171 -0.54 6.49 35.33
N TRP A 172 -0.62 6.76 34.03
CA TRP A 172 -0.94 8.10 33.50
C TRP A 172 -2.44 8.41 33.38
N LYS A 173 -3.31 7.42 33.61
CA LYS A 173 -4.75 7.54 33.35
C LYS A 173 -5.38 8.77 34.00
N LYS A 174 -5.14 8.99 35.30
CA LYS A 174 -5.73 10.12 36.03
C LYS A 174 -5.18 11.46 35.57
N PHE A 175 -3.87 11.54 35.30
CA PHE A 175 -3.26 12.74 34.73
C PHE A 175 -3.92 13.11 33.38
N ALA A 176 -4.10 12.14 32.48
CA ALA A 176 -4.79 12.35 31.22
C ALA A 176 -6.26 12.79 31.41
N GLU A 177 -6.97 12.21 32.37
CA GLU A 177 -8.34 12.63 32.72
C GLU A 177 -8.38 14.08 33.25
N TYR A 178 -7.42 14.49 34.09
CA TYR A 178 -7.30 15.88 34.54
C TYR A 178 -7.01 16.83 33.38
N PHE A 179 -6.10 16.45 32.47
CA PHE A 179 -5.74 17.25 31.31
C PHE A 179 -6.95 17.46 30.39
N LEU A 180 -7.65 16.38 30.04
CA LEU A 180 -8.83 16.47 29.19
C LEU A 180 -9.90 17.35 29.83
N ASN A 181 -10.15 17.23 31.14
CA ASN A 181 -11.09 18.10 31.86
C ASN A 181 -10.63 19.56 31.95
N TYR A 182 -9.32 19.83 31.94
CA TYR A 182 -8.78 21.18 31.90
C TYR A 182 -9.03 21.82 30.53
N VAL A 183 -8.66 21.13 29.46
CA VAL A 183 -8.89 21.57 28.08
C VAL A 183 -10.39 21.72 27.77
N ASP A 184 -11.21 20.82 28.31
CA ASP A 184 -12.67 20.89 28.25
C ASP A 184 -13.18 22.27 28.74
N ARG A 185 -12.60 22.80 29.82
CA ARG A 185 -13.06 24.08 30.40
C ARG A 185 -12.49 25.32 29.71
N MET A 186 -11.63 25.18 28.70
CA MET A 186 -11.12 26.32 27.94
C MET A 186 -12.24 27.00 27.15
N SER A 187 -12.15 28.32 27.01
CA SER A 187 -13.12 29.12 26.28
C SER A 187 -12.94 29.05 24.76
N GLN A 188 -11.72 28.82 24.30
CA GLN A 188 -11.40 28.67 22.88
C GLN A 188 -11.85 27.29 22.36
N PRO A 189 -12.26 27.20 21.09
CA PRO A 189 -12.77 25.95 20.58
C PRO A 189 -11.63 25.06 20.06
N ILE A 190 -11.68 23.77 20.37
CA ILE A 190 -10.58 22.82 20.12
C ILE A 190 -11.12 21.60 19.36
N ALA A 191 -10.40 21.22 18.30
CA ALA A 191 -10.67 19.99 17.54
C ALA A 191 -9.91 18.81 18.15
N PHE A 192 -10.60 17.67 18.30
CA PHE A 192 -10.04 16.42 18.81
C PHE A 192 -10.05 15.37 17.71
N ILE A 193 -8.86 14.86 17.36
CA ILE A 193 -8.70 13.73 16.45
C ILE A 193 -8.29 12.52 17.30
N LEU A 194 -9.16 11.52 17.32
CA LEU A 194 -9.09 10.42 18.28
C LEU A 194 -8.96 9.10 17.55
N TRP A 195 -7.82 8.45 17.73
CA TRP A 195 -7.54 7.17 17.07
C TRP A 195 -7.54 6.03 18.10
N GLY A 196 -8.41 5.04 17.87
CA GLY A 196 -8.52 3.83 18.70
C GLY A 196 -9.53 3.92 19.85
N GLU A 197 -9.98 2.76 20.35
CA GLU A 197 -11.11 2.63 21.29
C GLU A 197 -10.91 3.37 22.63
N LYS A 198 -9.67 3.44 23.14
CA LYS A 198 -9.34 4.17 24.37
C LYS A 198 -9.47 5.68 24.19
N ALA A 199 -9.00 6.22 23.06
CA ALA A 199 -9.14 7.64 22.73
C ALA A 199 -10.62 8.02 22.51
N LYS A 200 -11.41 7.14 21.85
CA LYS A 200 -12.87 7.32 21.68
C LYS A 200 -13.61 7.36 23.02
N ALA A 201 -13.25 6.48 23.96
CA ALA A 201 -13.86 6.44 25.29
C ALA A 201 -13.60 7.72 26.10
N ALA A 202 -12.50 8.44 25.81
CA ALA A 202 -12.17 9.70 26.46
C ALA A 202 -13.10 10.84 26.00
N CYS A 203 -13.37 11.01 24.70
CA CYS A 203 -14.29 12.06 24.23
C CYS A 203 -15.75 11.83 24.69
N LYS A 204 -16.19 10.58 24.87
CA LYS A 204 -17.54 10.29 25.42
C LYS A 204 -17.77 10.83 26.83
N LYS A 205 -16.71 11.13 27.59
CA LYS A 205 -16.76 11.68 28.96
C LYS A 205 -16.62 13.20 29.02
N MET A 206 -16.25 13.85 27.91
CA MET A 206 -16.08 15.30 27.80
C MET A 206 -17.44 15.98 27.53
N THR A 207 -17.58 17.28 27.86
CA THR A 207 -18.88 17.98 27.70
C THR A 207 -19.37 18.01 26.25
N LYS A 208 -20.70 17.97 26.07
CA LYS A 208 -21.38 17.82 24.78
C LYS A 208 -21.63 19.13 24.02
N ASP A 209 -20.97 20.24 24.38
CA ASP A 209 -21.18 21.54 23.72
C ASP A 209 -20.58 21.54 22.30
N PRO A 210 -21.40 21.44 21.23
CA PRO A 210 -20.90 21.32 19.86
C PRO A 210 -20.30 22.64 19.33
N ALA A 211 -20.60 23.78 19.98
CA ALA A 211 -20.09 25.09 19.58
C ALA A 211 -18.65 25.33 20.07
N LYS A 212 -18.19 24.53 21.04
CA LYS A 212 -16.83 24.63 21.60
C LYS A 212 -15.92 23.48 21.15
N ARG A 213 -16.47 22.38 20.61
CA ARG A 213 -15.68 21.18 20.33
C ARG A 213 -16.13 20.39 19.12
N TYR A 214 -15.13 19.85 18.44
CA TYR A 214 -15.28 18.96 17.32
C TYR A 214 -14.49 17.68 17.56
N CYS A 215 -15.16 16.58 17.92
CA CYS A 215 -14.53 15.26 18.02
C CYS A 215 -14.70 14.50 16.71
N ARG A 216 -13.59 13.99 16.17
CA ARG A 216 -13.59 13.02 15.08
C ARG A 216 -12.89 11.75 15.52
N GLU A 217 -13.64 10.66 15.43
CA GLU A 217 -13.21 9.33 15.83
C GLU A 217 -12.73 8.53 14.61
N GLY A 218 -11.61 7.84 14.76
CA GLY A 218 -11.10 6.87 13.78
C GLY A 218 -10.51 5.62 14.44
N SER A 219 -10.23 4.59 13.64
CA SER A 219 -9.41 3.46 14.06
C SER A 219 -7.97 3.89 14.35
N HIS A 220 -7.23 3.08 15.12
CA HIS A 220 -5.83 3.37 15.41
C HIS A 220 -4.96 3.11 14.17
N PRO A 221 -3.95 3.96 13.85
CA PRO A 221 -3.05 3.74 12.72
C PRO A 221 -2.11 2.54 12.85
N SER A 222 -2.14 1.82 13.98
CA SER A 222 -1.27 0.66 14.21
C SER A 222 -1.93 -0.65 13.76
N SER A 223 -1.10 -1.57 13.28
CA SER A 223 -1.48 -2.90 12.78
C SER A 223 -2.04 -3.85 13.85
N ARG A 224 -1.92 -3.50 15.14
CA ARG A 224 -2.20 -4.40 16.28
C ARG A 224 -3.63 -4.35 16.81
N THR A 225 -4.46 -3.38 16.43
CA THR A 225 -5.86 -3.34 16.87
C THR A 225 -6.72 -4.14 15.90
N GLY A 226 -7.02 -5.39 16.24
CA GLY A 226 -7.92 -6.31 15.51
C GLY A 226 -9.40 -5.88 15.50
N GLY A 227 -9.68 -4.60 15.25
CA GLY A 227 -11.02 -4.05 15.07
C GLY A 227 -11.45 -4.08 13.60
N ARG A 228 -12.77 -4.16 13.37
CA ARG A 228 -13.43 -4.32 12.07
C ARG A 228 -13.25 -3.13 11.08
N ASN A 229 -12.58 -2.03 11.46
CA ASN A 229 -12.43 -0.83 10.63
C ASN A 229 -10.94 -0.51 10.41
N THR A 230 -10.52 -0.39 9.16
CA THR A 230 -9.17 0.01 8.72
C THR A 230 -8.90 1.50 9.01
N PHE A 231 -7.63 1.88 9.21
CA PHE A 231 -7.23 3.28 9.46
C PHE A 231 -7.42 4.19 8.23
N PHE A 232 -7.31 3.61 7.04
CA PHE A 232 -7.36 4.32 5.76
C PHE A 232 -8.78 4.53 5.24
N GLY A 233 -9.04 5.63 4.55
CA GLY A 233 -10.37 5.99 4.02
C GLY A 233 -11.30 6.62 5.06
N MET A 234 -10.77 6.88 6.26
CA MET A 234 -11.41 7.76 7.23
C MET A 234 -10.93 9.17 6.91
N LEU A 235 -11.66 9.82 5.99
CA LEU A 235 -11.49 11.20 5.51
C LEU A 235 -11.51 12.24 6.64
N LEU A 236 -10.53 12.21 7.55
CA LEU A 236 -10.60 12.81 8.88
C LEU A 236 -10.05 14.24 8.87
N PRO A 237 -8.81 14.54 8.43
CA PRO A 237 -8.32 15.92 8.33
C PRO A 237 -9.10 16.77 7.33
N SER A 238 -9.32 16.28 6.11
CA SER A 238 -10.04 16.98 5.03
C SER A 238 -11.50 17.32 5.36
N ARG A 239 -12.15 16.55 6.25
CA ARG A 239 -13.52 16.79 6.73
C ARG A 239 -13.58 17.33 8.16
N THR A 240 -12.44 17.62 8.79
CA THR A 240 -12.42 18.39 10.03
C THR A 240 -12.64 19.84 9.63
N ASN A 241 -13.85 20.34 9.87
CA ASN A 241 -14.25 21.68 9.42
C ASN A 241 -13.61 22.75 10.33
N VAL A 242 -12.28 22.89 10.26
CA VAL A 242 -11.51 23.85 11.07
C VAL A 242 -11.83 25.29 10.66
N SER A 243 -12.40 25.51 9.47
CA SER A 243 -12.91 26.81 9.00
C SER A 243 -14.04 27.39 9.86
N GLN A 244 -14.68 26.58 10.72
CA GLN A 244 -15.68 27.06 11.70
C GLN A 244 -15.06 27.53 13.03
N LEU A 245 -13.75 27.34 13.24
CA LEU A 245 -13.06 27.61 14.53
C LEU A 245 -12.34 28.96 14.59
N GLY A 246 -12.54 29.84 13.61
CA GLY A 246 -11.88 31.15 13.55
C GLY A 246 -10.54 31.09 12.83
N ASN A 247 -10.29 32.13 12.03
CA ASN A 247 -9.21 32.20 11.04
C ASN A 247 -7.82 32.04 11.67
N ASP A 248 -7.10 31.01 11.20
CA ASP A 248 -5.63 30.89 11.02
C ASP A 248 -5.15 29.44 11.20
N VAL A 249 -5.86 28.46 10.64
CA VAL A 249 -5.28 27.15 10.32
C VAL A 249 -5.31 27.00 8.81
N SER A 250 -4.25 27.48 8.17
CA SER A 250 -3.97 27.22 6.77
C SER A 250 -3.33 25.83 6.63
N LEU A 251 -4.12 24.78 6.88
CA LEU A 251 -3.88 23.51 6.19
C LEU A 251 -4.41 23.73 4.77
N THR A 252 -3.62 24.36 3.89
CA THR A 252 -4.07 24.68 2.53
C THR A 252 -4.40 23.40 1.79
N ASN A 253 -5.70 23.09 1.73
CA ASN A 253 -6.27 22.20 0.73
C ASN A 253 -6.71 23.09 -0.44
N PRO A 254 -6.06 23.05 -1.61
CA PRO A 254 -6.47 23.83 -2.77
C PRO A 254 -7.88 23.48 -3.29
N ARG A 255 -8.54 22.43 -2.77
CA ARG A 255 -9.88 21.98 -3.20
C ARG A 255 -11.00 22.22 -2.19
N ALA A 256 -10.78 22.95 -1.08
CA ALA A 256 -11.83 23.16 -0.06
C ALA A 256 -13.00 24.09 -0.49
N HIS A 257 -12.95 24.69 -1.69
CA HIS A 257 -14.03 25.52 -2.23
C HIS A 257 -14.53 24.99 -3.58
N ALA A 258 -15.31 23.91 -3.58
CA ALA A 258 -16.22 23.60 -4.67
C ALA A 258 -17.57 23.14 -4.10
N PRO A 259 -18.69 23.77 -4.48
CA PRO A 259 -20.01 23.34 -4.03
C PRO A 259 -20.36 21.98 -4.63
N LEU A 260 -21.10 21.19 -3.85
CA LEU A 260 -21.76 19.96 -4.29
C LEU A 260 -22.56 20.21 -5.58
N LEU A 261 -22.00 19.80 -6.71
CA LEU A 261 -22.71 19.67 -7.97
C LEU A 261 -22.43 18.28 -8.52
N GLY A 262 -23.50 17.50 -8.68
CA GLY A 262 -23.45 16.26 -9.43
C GLY A 262 -23.15 16.51 -10.90
N HIS A 263 -22.71 15.44 -11.56
CA HIS A 263 -22.31 15.29 -12.97
C HIS A 263 -20.82 15.50 -13.22
N ALA A 264 -20.18 14.39 -13.61
CA ALA A 264 -19.00 14.22 -14.44
C ALA A 264 -17.96 15.35 -14.44
N ALA A 265 -16.78 15.07 -13.87
CA ALA A 265 -15.56 15.80 -14.18
C ALA A 265 -14.63 14.89 -15.01
N PRO A 266 -14.03 15.39 -16.13
CA PRO A 266 -13.13 14.64 -17.00
C PRO A 266 -11.69 14.59 -16.48
N ASN A 267 -10.99 13.51 -16.85
CA ASN A 267 -9.55 13.26 -16.93
C ASN A 267 -8.58 14.33 -16.39
N ASP A 268 -7.95 14.03 -15.25
CA ASP A 268 -6.69 14.65 -14.78
C ASP A 268 -5.56 13.59 -14.70
N SER A 269 -5.38 12.80 -15.77
CA SER A 269 -4.23 11.89 -15.90
C SER A 269 -2.96 12.59 -16.41
N HIS A 270 -3.04 13.86 -16.80
CA HIS A 270 -1.90 14.62 -17.36
C HIS A 270 -1.07 15.42 -16.34
N LEU A 271 -1.45 15.45 -15.05
CA LEU A 271 -0.69 16.19 -14.04
C LEU A 271 0.43 15.37 -13.39
N LEU A 272 0.43 14.04 -13.54
CA LEU A 272 1.44 13.15 -12.94
C LEU A 272 2.74 13.06 -13.74
N GLU A 273 2.72 13.42 -15.03
CA GLU A 273 3.92 13.34 -15.90
C GLU A 273 4.80 14.59 -15.86
N ASN A 274 4.26 15.77 -15.49
CA ASN A 274 5.01 17.04 -15.53
C ASN A 274 5.84 17.35 -14.27
N PHE A 275 5.82 16.49 -13.25
CA PHE A 275 6.56 16.75 -12.00
C PHE A 275 7.94 16.09 -11.90
N GLY A 276 8.42 15.38 -12.93
CA GLY A 276 9.84 15.02 -13.01
C GLY A 276 10.40 14.27 -11.78
N VAL A 277 9.59 13.44 -11.12
CA VAL A 277 10.02 12.52 -10.06
C VAL A 277 9.76 11.09 -10.52
N ALA A 278 10.47 10.67 -11.55
CA ALA A 278 10.60 9.28 -11.94
C ALA A 278 12.03 8.85 -11.62
N MET A 279 12.31 8.62 -10.34
CA MET A 279 13.39 7.80 -9.74
C MET A 279 13.55 8.18 -8.26
N GLU A 280 13.75 7.18 -7.41
CA GLU A 280 13.99 7.24 -5.94
C GLU A 280 12.77 7.34 -5.00
N ILE A 281 11.83 6.38 -5.05
CA ILE A 281 11.01 6.03 -3.88
C ILE A 281 10.76 4.52 -3.89
N ASP A 282 11.59 3.74 -3.20
CA ASP A 282 11.28 2.31 -2.97
C ASP A 282 10.00 2.23 -2.12
N ASN A 283 8.87 1.88 -2.72
CA ASN A 283 7.67 1.57 -1.95
C ASN A 283 8.02 0.38 -1.03
N VAL A 284 7.63 0.42 0.24
CA VAL A 284 7.84 -0.71 1.17
C VAL A 284 7.27 -2.00 0.59
N CYS A 285 6.20 -1.88 -0.21
CA CYS A 285 5.60 -2.97 -0.95
C CYS A 285 6.50 -3.56 -2.03
N ASP A 286 7.39 -2.78 -2.66
CA ASP A 286 8.23 -3.19 -3.80
C ASP A 286 9.49 -3.96 -3.34
N THR A 287 9.81 -3.91 -2.04
CA THR A 287 10.94 -4.64 -1.45
C THR A 287 10.49 -5.77 -0.51
N MET A 288 9.18 -6.00 -0.38
CA MET A 288 8.62 -6.94 0.59
C MET A 288 8.90 -8.40 0.24
N THR A 289 9.41 -9.15 1.22
CA THR A 289 9.65 -10.58 1.13
C THR A 289 8.63 -11.36 1.97
N PHE A 290 8.47 -12.64 1.67
CA PHE A 290 7.66 -13.52 2.50
C PHE A 290 8.29 -13.74 3.86
N LYS A 291 7.48 -13.67 4.90
CA LYS A 291 7.86 -14.03 6.26
C LYS A 291 8.12 -15.53 6.40
N LYS A 292 9.38 -15.92 6.65
CA LYS A 292 9.80 -17.32 6.84
C LYS A 292 9.80 -17.77 8.29
N SER A 293 9.72 -16.85 9.25
CA SER A 293 9.67 -17.16 10.67
C SER A 293 9.10 -16.00 11.49
N LYS A 294 8.81 -16.23 12.79
CA LYS A 294 8.32 -15.19 13.70
C LYS A 294 9.30 -14.03 13.93
N THR A 295 10.60 -14.23 13.65
CA THR A 295 11.66 -13.23 13.79
C THR A 295 12.07 -12.60 12.47
N ASP A 296 11.44 -13.01 11.36
CA ASP A 296 11.71 -12.49 10.02
C ASP A 296 11.01 -11.14 9.80
N GLU A 297 11.68 -10.21 9.11
CA GLU A 297 11.17 -8.87 8.77
C GLU A 297 10.20 -8.89 7.57
N GLY A 298 10.02 -10.06 6.94
CA GLY A 298 9.04 -10.26 5.87
C GLY A 298 7.58 -10.10 6.32
N ALA A 299 6.68 -10.11 5.34
CA ALA A 299 5.24 -10.01 5.55
C ALA A 299 4.51 -11.28 5.10
N THR A 300 3.32 -11.49 5.64
CA THR A 300 2.36 -12.47 5.11
C THR A 300 1.52 -11.85 3.99
N ILE A 301 0.77 -12.65 3.22
CA ILE A 301 -0.16 -12.12 2.20
C ILE A 301 -1.24 -11.26 2.86
N GLU A 302 -1.75 -11.68 4.02
CA GLU A 302 -2.75 -10.90 4.75
C GLU A 302 -2.17 -9.55 5.21
N GLU A 303 -0.94 -9.53 5.74
CA GLU A 303 -0.26 -8.31 6.14
C GLU A 303 -0.01 -7.39 4.94
N PHE A 304 0.46 -7.92 3.80
CA PHE A 304 0.69 -7.18 2.57
C PHE A 304 -0.55 -6.39 2.11
N ILE A 305 -1.72 -7.04 2.13
CA ILE A 305 -2.98 -6.44 1.69
C ILE A 305 -3.56 -5.50 2.77
N TYR A 306 -3.69 -5.97 4.00
CA TYR A 306 -4.50 -5.28 5.02
C TYR A 306 -3.70 -4.37 5.94
N THR A 307 -2.46 -4.74 6.25
CA THR A 307 -1.57 -3.99 7.15
C THR A 307 -0.79 -2.94 6.39
N TYR A 308 -0.13 -3.33 5.30
CA TYR A 308 0.73 -2.44 4.52
C TYR A 308 0.02 -1.75 3.36
N ASN A 309 -1.21 -2.18 3.06
CA ASN A 309 -2.08 -1.53 2.07
C ASN A 309 -1.46 -1.45 0.67
N CYS A 310 -0.74 -2.48 0.26
CA CYS A 310 0.03 -2.49 -1.00
C CYS A 310 -0.82 -2.58 -2.27
N VAL A 311 -2.14 -2.75 -2.14
CA VAL A 311 -3.11 -2.78 -3.24
C VAL A 311 -4.35 -1.92 -2.89
N PRO A 312 -4.19 -0.60 -2.70
CA PRO A 312 -5.19 0.23 -2.02
C PRO A 312 -6.53 0.29 -2.76
N GLU A 313 -6.53 0.47 -4.08
CA GLU A 313 -7.77 0.57 -4.86
C GLU A 313 -8.54 -0.75 -4.91
N TRP A 314 -7.82 -1.86 -5.10
CA TRP A 314 -8.39 -3.20 -5.06
C TRP A 314 -8.85 -3.60 -3.65
N LYS A 315 -8.23 -3.03 -2.61
CA LYS A 315 -8.66 -3.29 -1.24
C LYS A 315 -10.09 -2.83 -1.02
N THR A 316 -10.37 -1.58 -1.38
CA THR A 316 -11.72 -1.00 -1.29
C THR A 316 -12.69 -1.68 -2.26
N GLU A 317 -12.25 -1.98 -3.48
CA GLU A 317 -13.14 -2.55 -4.51
C GLU A 317 -13.45 -4.04 -4.27
N PHE A 318 -12.51 -4.84 -3.77
CA PHE A 318 -12.63 -6.29 -3.69
C PHE A 318 -12.23 -6.89 -2.33
N PHE A 319 -11.04 -6.59 -1.79
CA PHE A 319 -10.55 -7.30 -0.60
C PHE A 319 -11.34 -7.01 0.69
N GLU A 320 -12.10 -5.92 0.74
CA GLU A 320 -13.00 -5.58 1.87
C GLU A 320 -14.43 -6.12 1.71
N LYS A 321 -14.74 -6.80 0.60
CA LYS A 321 -16.06 -7.43 0.41
C LYS A 321 -16.26 -8.59 1.39
N GLU A 322 -17.53 -8.85 1.70
CA GLU A 322 -17.93 -9.89 2.65
C GLU A 322 -17.34 -11.26 2.27
N GLY A 323 -16.74 -11.94 3.25
CA GLY A 323 -16.15 -13.26 3.09
C GLY A 323 -14.74 -13.29 2.48
N ILE A 324 -14.30 -12.23 1.77
CA ILE A 324 -12.99 -12.22 1.10
C ILE A 324 -11.84 -12.24 2.10
N ARG A 325 -11.93 -11.44 3.17
CA ARG A 325 -10.88 -11.41 4.21
C ARG A 325 -10.64 -12.76 4.86
N LYS A 326 -11.70 -13.56 5.05
CA LYS A 326 -11.56 -14.93 5.57
C LYS A 326 -10.82 -15.83 4.58
N ILE A 327 -11.17 -15.73 3.30
CA ILE A 327 -10.47 -16.46 2.23
C ILE A 327 -8.99 -16.08 2.19
N VAL A 328 -8.68 -14.77 2.29
CA VAL A 328 -7.29 -14.28 2.30
C VAL A 328 -6.52 -14.76 3.53
N ALA A 329 -7.13 -14.77 4.71
CA ALA A 329 -6.48 -15.28 5.92
C ALA A 329 -6.17 -16.79 5.81
N GLU A 330 -7.12 -17.60 5.33
CA GLU A 330 -6.90 -19.04 5.09
C GLU A 330 -5.84 -19.30 4.01
N LEU A 331 -5.84 -18.49 2.94
CA LEU A 331 -4.85 -18.50 1.88
C LEU A 331 -3.46 -18.14 2.41
N SER A 332 -3.35 -17.04 3.18
CA SER A 332 -2.10 -16.55 3.76
C SER A 332 -1.47 -17.62 4.64
N SER A 333 -2.26 -18.20 5.55
CA SER A 333 -1.80 -19.30 6.42
C SER A 333 -1.22 -20.47 5.63
N LYS A 334 -1.86 -20.90 4.54
CA LYS A 334 -1.36 -22.00 3.70
C LYS A 334 -0.08 -21.62 2.95
N ILE A 335 0.02 -20.39 2.49
CA ILE A 335 1.23 -19.91 1.82
C ILE A 335 2.38 -19.77 2.82
N GLU A 336 2.13 -19.31 4.04
CA GLU A 336 3.14 -19.27 5.11
C GLU A 336 3.71 -20.67 5.40
N GLU A 337 2.86 -21.70 5.51
CA GLU A 337 3.31 -23.10 5.64
C GLU A 337 4.18 -23.56 4.45
N GLU A 338 3.82 -23.15 3.23
CA GLU A 338 4.60 -23.46 2.02
C GLU A 338 5.96 -22.73 2.03
N VAL A 339 6.00 -21.47 2.47
CA VAL A 339 7.21 -20.64 2.53
C VAL A 339 8.21 -21.20 3.54
N GLU A 340 7.73 -21.72 4.68
CA GLU A 340 8.57 -22.39 5.66
C GLU A 340 9.21 -23.67 5.11
N ALA A 341 8.49 -24.38 4.23
CA ALA A 341 8.91 -25.68 3.72
C ALA A 341 9.75 -25.61 2.43
N LYS A 342 9.48 -24.61 1.56
CA LYS A 342 9.95 -24.56 0.17
C LYS A 342 10.15 -23.13 -0.30
N GLU A 343 10.97 -22.96 -1.33
CA GLU A 343 11.04 -21.69 -2.05
C GLU A 343 9.80 -21.48 -2.91
N ILE A 344 9.25 -20.27 -2.88
CA ILE A 344 8.05 -19.86 -3.62
C ILE A 344 8.42 -18.68 -4.52
N GLN A 345 7.77 -18.60 -5.68
CA GLN A 345 7.82 -17.44 -6.56
C GLN A 345 6.42 -17.01 -7.03
N PRO A 346 6.23 -15.77 -7.50
CA PRO A 346 7.20 -14.66 -7.44
C PRO A 346 7.48 -14.23 -5.99
N PRO A 347 8.48 -13.37 -5.74
CA PRO A 347 8.62 -12.72 -4.44
C PRO A 347 7.34 -11.95 -4.07
N LEU A 348 7.09 -11.75 -2.76
CA LEU A 348 5.82 -11.22 -2.26
C LEU A 348 5.43 -9.88 -2.92
N TYR A 349 6.39 -8.99 -3.13
CA TYR A 349 6.17 -7.70 -3.81
C TYR A 349 5.59 -7.82 -5.22
N ASP A 350 5.89 -8.90 -5.94
CA ASP A 350 5.40 -9.14 -7.28
C ASP A 350 4.10 -9.96 -7.31
N VAL A 351 3.68 -10.61 -6.21
CA VAL A 351 2.49 -11.50 -6.19
C VAL A 351 1.24 -10.81 -6.71
N PHE A 352 1.05 -9.53 -6.39
CA PHE A 352 -0.09 -8.73 -6.80
C PHE A 352 0.25 -7.71 -7.88
N LYS A 353 1.35 -7.88 -8.62
CA LYS A 353 1.78 -6.90 -9.65
C LYS A 353 0.73 -6.67 -10.74
N ALA A 354 -0.05 -7.68 -11.11
CA ALA A 354 -1.17 -7.49 -12.05
C ALA A 354 -2.26 -6.51 -11.51
N PHE A 355 -2.35 -6.33 -10.19
CA PHE A 355 -3.33 -5.45 -9.53
C PHE A 355 -2.87 -3.98 -9.50
N THR A 356 -1.76 -3.63 -10.16
CA THR A 356 -1.41 -2.23 -10.42
C THR A 356 -2.38 -1.56 -11.39
N VAL A 357 -3.08 -2.34 -12.24
CA VAL A 357 -4.22 -1.84 -13.01
C VAL A 357 -5.32 -1.43 -12.04
N PRO A 358 -5.75 -0.16 -11.98
CA PRO A 358 -6.88 0.24 -11.15
C PRO A 358 -8.12 -0.60 -11.51
N PRO A 359 -8.90 -1.08 -10.53
CA PRO A 359 -10.02 -1.97 -10.83
C PRO A 359 -10.99 -1.33 -11.81
N ASN A 360 -11.33 -0.04 -11.65
CA ASN A 360 -12.24 0.66 -12.56
C ASN A 360 -11.70 0.84 -13.98
N ASN A 361 -10.39 0.71 -14.19
CA ASN A 361 -9.75 0.85 -15.49
C ASN A 361 -9.59 -0.50 -16.21
N VAL A 362 -9.90 -1.62 -15.56
CA VAL A 362 -9.83 -2.95 -16.20
C VAL A 362 -10.84 -3.04 -17.35
N LYS A 363 -10.32 -3.15 -18.57
CA LYS A 363 -11.08 -3.36 -19.82
C LYS A 363 -10.98 -4.79 -20.33
N VAL A 364 -9.81 -5.42 -20.12
CA VAL A 364 -9.50 -6.78 -20.59
C VAL A 364 -8.90 -7.58 -19.44
N ILE A 365 -9.24 -8.87 -19.36
CA ILE A 365 -8.62 -9.84 -18.45
C ILE A 365 -8.07 -10.99 -19.30
N ILE A 366 -6.76 -11.21 -19.24
CA ILE A 366 -6.09 -12.36 -19.86
C ILE A 366 -5.75 -13.35 -18.75
N VAL A 367 -6.22 -14.59 -18.87
CA VAL A 367 -6.14 -15.57 -17.79
C VAL A 367 -5.05 -16.61 -18.06
N GLY A 368 -4.00 -16.58 -17.25
CA GLY A 368 -2.96 -17.61 -17.17
C GLY A 368 -3.24 -18.67 -16.10
N GLN A 369 -2.46 -19.74 -16.06
CA GLN A 369 -2.62 -20.82 -15.09
C GLN A 369 -1.99 -20.46 -13.74
N ASP A 370 -0.66 -20.34 -13.72
CA ASP A 370 0.20 -20.10 -12.56
C ASP A 370 1.50 -19.44 -13.03
N PRO A 371 2.31 -18.83 -12.15
CA PRO A 371 3.57 -18.24 -12.53
C PRO A 371 4.52 -19.29 -13.14
N THR A 372 5.47 -18.86 -13.96
CA THR A 372 6.48 -19.77 -14.52
C THR A 372 7.22 -20.51 -13.41
N PRO A 373 7.53 -21.83 -13.56
CA PRO A 373 8.30 -22.59 -12.58
C PRO A 373 9.82 -22.33 -12.66
N GLN A 374 10.29 -21.56 -13.64
CA GLN A 374 11.70 -21.22 -13.79
C GLN A 374 12.12 -20.23 -12.69
N PRO A 375 13.17 -20.51 -11.91
CA PRO A 375 13.60 -19.65 -10.81
C PRO A 375 13.88 -18.20 -11.27
N GLY A 376 13.29 -17.23 -10.56
CA GLY A 376 13.53 -15.80 -10.78
C GLY A 376 12.88 -15.23 -12.05
N LYS A 377 12.04 -15.99 -12.74
CA LYS A 377 11.38 -15.55 -13.99
C LYS A 377 9.91 -15.17 -13.81
N ALA A 378 9.33 -15.43 -12.64
CA ALA A 378 7.96 -15.04 -12.34
C ALA A 378 7.87 -13.53 -12.06
N THR A 379 7.13 -12.80 -12.89
CA THR A 379 6.97 -11.34 -12.80
C THR A 379 5.71 -10.90 -12.05
N GLY A 380 4.85 -11.85 -11.62
CA GLY A 380 3.55 -11.52 -11.04
C GLY A 380 2.42 -11.23 -12.04
N MET A 381 2.74 -11.17 -13.34
CA MET A 381 1.79 -10.95 -14.43
C MET A 381 1.74 -12.17 -15.34
N ALA A 382 0.55 -12.62 -15.71
CA ALA A 382 0.40 -13.73 -16.65
C ALA A 382 1.05 -13.40 -18.01
N PHE A 383 1.84 -14.33 -18.54
CA PHE A 383 2.56 -14.22 -19.83
C PHE A 383 3.60 -13.09 -19.95
N SER A 384 3.75 -12.20 -18.96
CA SER A 384 4.75 -11.13 -19.01
C SER A 384 6.12 -11.63 -18.59
N LEU A 385 7.13 -11.26 -19.37
CA LEU A 385 8.54 -11.51 -19.08
C LEU A 385 9.22 -10.24 -18.56
N SER A 386 10.36 -10.41 -17.88
CA SER A 386 11.22 -9.28 -17.56
C SER A 386 11.84 -8.70 -18.85
N PRO A 387 12.16 -7.40 -18.90
CA PRO A 387 12.71 -6.76 -20.11
C PRO A 387 14.00 -7.39 -20.65
N ASP A 388 14.78 -8.05 -19.79
CA ASP A 388 16.03 -8.74 -20.11
C ASP A 388 15.83 -10.18 -20.59
N GLU A 389 14.61 -10.73 -20.51
CA GLU A 389 14.31 -12.09 -20.91
C GLU A 389 13.85 -12.16 -22.37
N ASP A 390 14.56 -12.95 -23.17
CA ASP A 390 14.25 -13.16 -24.56
C ASP A 390 13.01 -14.08 -24.73
N PRO A 391 11.91 -13.61 -25.36
CA PRO A 391 10.72 -14.43 -25.60
C PRO A 391 10.99 -15.74 -26.35
N ARG A 392 12.07 -15.83 -27.13
CA ARG A 392 12.47 -17.06 -27.84
C ARG A 392 12.77 -18.22 -26.89
N ASN A 393 13.14 -17.92 -25.64
CA ASN A 393 13.35 -18.93 -24.60
C ASN A 393 12.05 -19.35 -23.89
N VAL A 394 10.94 -18.65 -24.14
CA VAL A 394 9.63 -18.89 -23.53
C VAL A 394 8.58 -19.09 -24.62
N PRO A 395 8.46 -20.31 -25.19
CA PRO A 395 7.65 -20.58 -26.37
C PRO A 395 6.19 -20.10 -26.31
N SER A 396 5.56 -20.14 -25.13
CA SER A 396 4.18 -19.65 -24.96
C SER A 396 4.07 -18.13 -25.18
N VAL A 397 5.06 -17.36 -24.74
CA VAL A 397 5.08 -15.90 -24.93
C VAL A 397 5.41 -15.58 -26.39
N LEU A 398 6.42 -16.24 -26.97
CA LEU A 398 6.74 -16.09 -28.39
C LEU A 398 5.51 -16.34 -29.28
N ASN A 399 4.78 -17.43 -29.05
CA ASN A 399 3.59 -17.75 -29.85
C ASN A 399 2.50 -16.68 -29.72
N MET A 400 2.31 -16.10 -28.53
CA MET A 400 1.38 -14.98 -28.33
C MET A 400 1.82 -13.73 -29.10
N LEU A 401 3.12 -13.40 -29.09
CA LEU A 401 3.67 -12.27 -29.88
C LEU A 401 3.54 -12.51 -31.39
N VAL A 402 3.70 -13.75 -31.85
CA VAL A 402 3.47 -14.13 -33.25
C VAL A 402 2.00 -13.94 -33.63
N GLU A 403 1.06 -14.38 -32.79
CA GLU A 403 -0.37 -14.17 -33.05
C GLU A 403 -0.74 -12.68 -33.12
N LEU A 404 -0.21 -11.83 -32.23
CA LEU A 404 -0.38 -10.37 -32.33
C LEU A 404 0.11 -9.80 -33.66
N LYS A 405 1.28 -10.24 -34.11
CA LYS A 405 1.86 -9.81 -35.38
C LYS A 405 1.03 -10.28 -36.57
N LEU A 406 0.48 -11.50 -36.51
CA LEU A 406 -0.45 -12.03 -37.53
C LEU A 406 -1.78 -11.26 -37.55
N GLU A 407 -2.23 -10.76 -36.41
CA GLU A 407 -3.40 -9.89 -36.29
C GLU A 407 -3.14 -8.44 -36.75
N GLY A 408 -1.90 -8.11 -37.12
CA GLY A 408 -1.52 -6.82 -37.70
C GLY A 408 -1.07 -5.75 -36.71
N PHE A 409 -0.75 -6.13 -35.46
CA PHE A 409 -0.20 -5.21 -34.47
C PHE A 409 1.32 -5.06 -34.59
N GLU A 410 1.83 -3.86 -34.30
CA GLU A 410 3.27 -3.60 -34.28
C GLU A 410 3.90 -4.16 -32.99
N VAL A 411 4.48 -5.36 -33.13
CA VAL A 411 5.07 -6.12 -32.02
C VAL A 411 6.45 -6.63 -32.40
N SER A 412 7.43 -6.33 -31.54
CA SER A 412 8.76 -6.92 -31.54
C SER A 412 8.70 -8.32 -30.93
N LEU A 413 9.31 -9.30 -31.60
CA LEU A 413 9.37 -10.69 -31.11
C LEU A 413 10.47 -10.88 -30.06
N SER A 414 11.31 -9.87 -29.84
CA SER A 414 12.31 -9.82 -28.78
C SER A 414 11.81 -9.12 -27.51
N ASN A 415 10.62 -8.51 -27.51
CA ASN A 415 10.03 -7.88 -26.33
C ASN A 415 8.92 -8.73 -25.69
N GLY A 416 9.21 -9.29 -24.52
CA GLY A 416 8.23 -10.05 -23.72
C GLY A 416 7.59 -9.28 -22.57
N ASP A 417 7.97 -8.02 -22.37
CA ASP A 417 7.42 -7.19 -21.30
C ASP A 417 6.04 -6.64 -21.70
N LEU A 418 5.01 -7.10 -21.00
CA LEU A 418 3.62 -6.72 -21.23
C LEU A 418 3.16 -5.58 -20.32
N THR A 419 4.06 -4.94 -19.57
CA THR A 419 3.78 -3.75 -18.75
C THR A 419 3.03 -2.65 -19.53
N PRO A 420 3.32 -2.37 -20.83
CA PRO A 420 2.53 -1.39 -21.58
C PRO A 420 1.03 -1.69 -21.64
N TRP A 421 0.61 -2.96 -21.64
CA TRP A 421 -0.80 -3.33 -21.68
C TRP A 421 -1.51 -3.11 -20.34
N VAL A 422 -0.79 -3.20 -19.22
CA VAL A 422 -1.30 -2.88 -17.89
C VAL A 422 -1.82 -1.45 -17.87
N ASN A 423 -1.06 -0.51 -18.44
CA ASN A 423 -1.43 0.91 -18.55
C ASN A 423 -2.69 1.14 -19.41
N GLU A 424 -2.96 0.25 -20.36
CA GLU A 424 -4.15 0.30 -21.22
C GLU A 424 -5.41 -0.30 -20.55
N GLY A 425 -5.26 -0.90 -19.37
CA GLY A 425 -6.35 -1.54 -18.63
C GLY A 425 -6.44 -3.05 -18.82
N VAL A 426 -5.34 -3.72 -19.18
CA VAL A 426 -5.27 -5.18 -19.33
C VAL A 426 -4.78 -5.82 -18.03
N LEU A 427 -5.66 -6.58 -17.37
CA LEU A 427 -5.33 -7.36 -16.17
C LEU A 427 -4.78 -8.73 -16.56
N LEU A 428 -3.48 -8.94 -16.37
CA LEU A 428 -2.75 -10.17 -16.67
C LEU A 428 -2.79 -11.15 -15.48
N LEU A 429 -3.91 -11.85 -15.32
CA LEU A 429 -4.23 -12.62 -14.11
C LEU A 429 -3.87 -14.10 -14.25
N ASN A 430 -3.06 -14.64 -13.33
CA ASN A 430 -2.93 -16.09 -13.18
C ASN A 430 -4.00 -16.66 -12.23
N THR A 431 -4.46 -17.89 -12.48
CA THR A 431 -5.45 -18.55 -11.60
C THR A 431 -4.88 -18.96 -10.24
N ALA A 432 -3.56 -19.17 -10.16
CA ALA A 432 -2.78 -19.12 -8.92
C ALA A 432 -1.75 -18.00 -9.02
N LEU A 433 -1.55 -17.22 -7.97
CA LEU A 433 -0.63 -16.08 -7.99
C LEU A 433 0.78 -16.43 -7.49
N THR A 434 0.96 -17.62 -6.93
CA THR A 434 2.28 -18.15 -6.52
C THR A 434 2.46 -19.59 -7.00
N ILE A 435 3.70 -20.04 -7.03
CA ILE A 435 4.11 -21.41 -7.37
C ILE A 435 5.31 -21.80 -6.51
N ARG A 436 5.42 -23.09 -6.19
CA ARG A 436 6.56 -23.67 -5.48
C ARG A 436 7.70 -23.94 -6.46
N LEU A 437 8.94 -23.73 -6.06
CA LEU A 437 10.12 -24.17 -6.81
C LEU A 437 10.47 -25.65 -6.55
N GLY A 438 11.00 -26.30 -7.58
CA GLY A 438 11.47 -27.69 -7.53
C GLY A 438 10.67 -28.66 -8.40
N GLU A 439 10.83 -29.95 -8.15
CA GLU A 439 10.14 -31.01 -8.91
C GLU A 439 8.61 -30.90 -8.75
N ASN A 440 7.89 -31.03 -9.86
CA ASN A 440 6.42 -30.91 -9.93
C ASN A 440 5.88 -29.53 -9.47
N ALA A 441 6.65 -28.46 -9.72
CA ALA A 441 6.26 -27.07 -9.45
C ALA A 441 4.93 -26.68 -10.12
N THR A 442 4.75 -27.02 -11.40
CA THR A 442 3.58 -26.58 -12.18
C THR A 442 2.27 -27.02 -11.54
N GLY A 443 1.44 -26.05 -11.23
CA GLY A 443 0.13 -26.21 -10.62
C GLY A 443 0.14 -26.40 -9.10
N SER A 444 1.29 -26.28 -8.42
CA SER A 444 1.43 -26.62 -7.00
C SER A 444 0.45 -25.88 -6.09
N HIS A 445 0.16 -24.60 -6.36
CA HIS A 445 -0.72 -23.77 -5.53
C HIS A 445 -2.09 -23.51 -6.16
N LEU A 446 -2.47 -24.19 -7.24
CA LEU A 446 -3.79 -24.01 -7.87
C LEU A 446 -4.94 -24.22 -6.88
N ARG A 447 -4.84 -25.26 -6.03
CA ARG A 447 -5.87 -25.53 -5.00
C ARG A 447 -5.89 -24.51 -3.87
N ILE A 448 -4.74 -23.92 -3.56
CA ILE A 448 -4.59 -22.92 -2.50
C ILE A 448 -5.26 -21.60 -2.93
N TRP A 449 -5.00 -21.16 -4.16
CA TRP A 449 -5.54 -19.90 -4.70
C TRP A 449 -6.96 -20.00 -5.23
N LYS A 450 -7.46 -21.19 -5.58
CA LYS A 450 -8.77 -21.35 -6.21
C LYS A 450 -9.92 -20.60 -5.51
N PRO A 451 -10.10 -20.67 -4.17
CA PRO A 451 -11.20 -19.96 -3.51
C PRO A 451 -11.12 -18.44 -3.69
N PHE A 452 -9.91 -17.88 -3.71
CA PHE A 452 -9.67 -16.46 -3.95
C PHE A 452 -10.00 -16.09 -5.40
N THR A 453 -9.41 -16.81 -6.36
CA THR A 453 -9.57 -16.51 -7.78
C THR A 453 -11.02 -16.70 -8.24
N ASP A 454 -11.73 -17.72 -7.74
CA ASP A 454 -13.15 -17.93 -8.04
C ASP A 454 -13.97 -16.69 -7.63
N LYS A 455 -13.69 -16.11 -6.45
CA LYS A 455 -14.37 -14.90 -5.98
C LYS A 455 -13.98 -13.65 -6.75
N LEU A 456 -12.72 -13.53 -7.16
CA LEU A 456 -12.28 -12.42 -7.99
C LEU A 456 -12.96 -12.46 -9.37
N VAL A 457 -13.01 -13.64 -10.00
CA VAL A 457 -13.69 -13.83 -11.29
C VAL A 457 -15.19 -13.54 -11.17
N GLU A 458 -15.84 -14.03 -10.11
CA GLU A 458 -17.26 -13.73 -9.83
C GLU A 458 -17.49 -12.23 -9.65
N HIS A 459 -16.63 -11.55 -8.89
CA HIS A 459 -16.70 -10.09 -8.67
C HIS A 459 -16.54 -9.34 -9.98
N MET A 460 -15.46 -9.60 -10.73
CA MET A 460 -15.18 -8.90 -11.98
C MET A 460 -16.21 -9.18 -13.07
N SER A 461 -16.77 -10.39 -13.11
CA SER A 461 -17.85 -10.76 -14.01
C SER A 461 -19.12 -9.95 -13.76
N ASN A 462 -19.42 -9.63 -12.49
CA ASN A 462 -20.71 -9.10 -12.06
C ASN A 462 -20.67 -7.66 -11.54
N ARG A 463 -19.49 -7.06 -11.31
CA ARG A 463 -19.29 -5.70 -10.76
C ARG A 463 -20.12 -4.64 -11.46
N ASN A 464 -20.52 -3.54 -10.85
CA ASN A 464 -21.17 -2.47 -11.63
C ASN A 464 -20.15 -1.76 -12.54
N GLY A 465 -20.60 -1.25 -13.69
CA GLY A 465 -19.74 -0.49 -14.62
C GLY A 465 -19.63 -1.09 -16.02
N HIS A 466 -18.59 -0.71 -16.74
CA HIS A 466 -18.38 -1.12 -18.13
C HIS A 466 -18.13 -2.64 -18.26
N PRO A 467 -18.57 -3.27 -19.36
CA PRO A 467 -18.37 -4.69 -19.57
C PRO A 467 -16.91 -5.01 -19.89
N VAL A 468 -16.45 -6.20 -19.52
CA VAL A 468 -15.03 -6.60 -19.62
C VAL A 468 -14.84 -7.66 -20.70
N ALA A 469 -13.74 -7.58 -21.44
CA ALA A 469 -13.31 -8.63 -22.35
C ALA A 469 -12.43 -9.67 -21.63
N TRP A 470 -12.68 -10.95 -21.87
CA TRP A 470 -11.96 -12.06 -21.25
C TRP A 470 -11.29 -12.91 -22.32
N ILE A 471 -9.98 -13.07 -22.25
CA ILE A 471 -9.22 -13.98 -23.11
C ILE A 471 -8.84 -15.23 -22.31
N LEU A 472 -9.32 -16.37 -22.77
CA LEU A 472 -9.27 -17.65 -22.04
C LEU A 472 -8.54 -18.71 -22.88
N TRP A 473 -7.24 -18.86 -22.63
CA TRP A 473 -6.39 -19.81 -23.35
C TRP A 473 -6.26 -21.13 -22.60
N GLY A 474 -6.62 -22.23 -23.28
CA GLY A 474 -6.51 -23.57 -22.73
C GLY A 474 -7.61 -23.96 -21.72
N VAL A 475 -7.58 -25.23 -21.30
CA VAL A 475 -8.64 -25.84 -20.48
C VAL A 475 -8.74 -25.18 -19.10
N GLN A 476 -7.61 -24.82 -18.49
CA GLN A 476 -7.60 -24.25 -17.15
C GLN A 476 -8.32 -22.89 -17.11
N ALA A 477 -7.94 -21.95 -17.99
CA ALA A 477 -8.57 -20.63 -18.06
C ALA A 477 -10.09 -20.74 -18.31
N LYS A 478 -10.48 -21.60 -19.26
CA LYS A 478 -11.89 -21.90 -19.57
C LYS A 478 -12.64 -22.45 -18.36
N THR A 479 -12.03 -23.35 -17.61
CA THR A 479 -12.67 -23.98 -16.43
C THR A 479 -12.83 -22.98 -15.28
N SER A 480 -11.81 -22.18 -15.01
CA SER A 480 -11.83 -21.15 -13.96
C SER A 480 -12.83 -20.03 -14.27
N CYS A 481 -13.05 -19.73 -15.55
CA CYS A 481 -13.93 -18.66 -16.00
C CYS A 481 -15.29 -19.16 -16.54
N LYS A 482 -15.66 -20.42 -16.28
CA LYS A 482 -16.90 -21.03 -16.82
C LYS A 482 -18.18 -20.28 -16.44
N ASN A 483 -18.14 -19.54 -15.32
CA ASN A 483 -19.29 -18.81 -14.77
C ASN A 483 -19.26 -17.31 -15.10
N VAL A 484 -18.35 -16.86 -15.97
CA VAL A 484 -18.36 -15.45 -16.43
C VAL A 484 -19.69 -15.18 -17.13
N ASN A 485 -20.31 -14.05 -16.79
CA ASN A 485 -21.59 -13.62 -17.33
C ASN A 485 -21.41 -13.12 -18.78
N LYS A 486 -21.58 -14.06 -19.73
CA LYS A 486 -21.45 -13.82 -21.19
C LYS A 486 -22.54 -12.91 -21.77
N ASN A 487 -23.62 -12.63 -21.05
CA ASN A 487 -24.65 -11.68 -21.50
C ASN A 487 -24.19 -10.22 -21.40
N ARG A 488 -23.14 -9.99 -20.61
CA ARG A 488 -22.57 -8.68 -20.37
C ARG A 488 -21.15 -8.58 -20.89
N ASN A 489 -20.34 -9.58 -20.57
CA ASN A 489 -18.91 -9.60 -20.88
C ASN A 489 -18.66 -10.33 -22.19
N PHE A 490 -17.56 -9.98 -22.86
CA PHE A 490 -17.09 -10.71 -24.02
C PHE A 490 -16.11 -11.79 -23.58
N CYS A 491 -16.25 -13.01 -24.07
CA CYS A 491 -15.33 -14.11 -23.79
C CYS A 491 -14.79 -14.67 -25.10
N LYS A 492 -13.48 -14.55 -25.28
CA LYS A 492 -12.74 -15.17 -26.37
C LYS A 492 -11.96 -16.36 -25.85
N GLU A 493 -12.30 -17.54 -26.34
CA GLU A 493 -11.72 -18.81 -25.92
C GLU A 493 -10.81 -19.38 -27.03
N GLY A 494 -9.68 -19.97 -26.66
CA GLY A 494 -8.71 -20.52 -27.61
C GLY A 494 -7.91 -21.70 -27.08
N GLY A 495 -7.04 -22.28 -27.91
CA GLY A 495 -5.97 -23.18 -27.44
C GLY A 495 -5.03 -22.45 -26.46
N HIS A 496 -4.20 -23.18 -25.72
CA HIS A 496 -3.10 -22.54 -24.97
C HIS A 496 -1.92 -22.30 -25.93
N PRO A 497 -1.22 -21.15 -25.86
CA PRO A 497 -0.06 -20.86 -26.72
C PRO A 497 1.17 -21.76 -26.48
N SER A 498 1.07 -22.77 -25.62
CA SER A 498 2.16 -23.69 -25.32
C SER A 498 2.45 -24.58 -26.53
N PRO A 499 3.72 -24.95 -26.79
CA PRO A 499 4.12 -25.75 -27.97
C PRO A 499 3.61 -27.20 -27.95
N ARG A 500 2.77 -27.58 -26.97
CA ARG A 500 2.17 -28.92 -26.88
C ARG A 500 1.12 -29.13 -27.97
N GLY A 501 1.57 -29.59 -29.14
CA GLY A 501 0.76 -30.17 -30.22
C GLY A 501 -0.59 -29.48 -30.47
N ALA A 502 -1.70 -30.23 -30.30
CA ALA A 502 -3.07 -29.79 -30.58
C ALA A 502 -3.52 -28.50 -29.87
N SER A 503 -2.84 -28.10 -28.79
CA SER A 503 -3.11 -26.84 -28.11
C SER A 503 -2.61 -25.63 -28.92
N MET A 504 -1.46 -25.76 -29.57
CA MET A 504 -0.82 -24.68 -30.33
C MET A 504 -1.57 -24.43 -31.66
N SER A 505 -1.97 -25.49 -32.35
CA SER A 505 -2.76 -25.36 -33.59
C SER A 505 -4.15 -24.76 -33.34
N ALA A 506 -4.73 -24.99 -32.16
CA ALA A 506 -6.00 -24.39 -31.76
C ALA A 506 -5.84 -22.97 -31.18
N PHE A 507 -4.61 -22.49 -31.02
CA PHE A 507 -4.32 -21.14 -30.54
C PHE A 507 -4.23 -20.15 -31.70
N PHE A 508 -3.41 -20.42 -32.72
CA PHE A 508 -3.16 -19.51 -33.84
C PHE A 508 -4.40 -19.26 -34.72
N GLY A 509 -4.48 -18.06 -35.29
CA GLY A 509 -5.63 -17.62 -36.08
C GLY A 509 -6.88 -17.42 -35.23
N GLY A 510 -6.68 -17.18 -33.94
CA GLY A 510 -7.75 -16.96 -32.98
C GLY A 510 -8.35 -15.57 -33.06
N ASN A 511 -7.64 -14.57 -33.58
CA ASN A 511 -8.09 -13.18 -33.65
C ASN A 511 -8.49 -12.64 -32.26
N TYR A 512 -7.66 -12.88 -31.25
CA TYR A 512 -7.96 -12.52 -29.86
C TYR A 512 -7.96 -11.00 -29.66
N PHE A 513 -6.97 -10.30 -30.18
CA PHE A 513 -6.71 -8.90 -29.85
C PHE A 513 -7.55 -7.93 -30.69
N THR A 514 -7.75 -8.26 -31.96
CA THR A 514 -8.65 -7.59 -32.91
C THR A 514 -10.10 -7.66 -32.46
N GLU A 515 -10.63 -8.86 -32.14
CA GLU A 515 -12.01 -9.01 -31.68
C GLU A 515 -12.25 -8.32 -30.33
N VAL A 516 -11.26 -8.33 -29.43
CA VAL A 516 -11.33 -7.55 -28.18
C VAL A 516 -11.46 -6.06 -28.47
N ASN A 517 -10.65 -5.52 -29.38
CA ASN A 517 -10.74 -4.11 -29.76
C ASN A 517 -12.06 -3.76 -30.45
N GLU A 518 -12.63 -4.66 -31.25
CA GLU A 518 -13.97 -4.48 -31.81
C GLU A 518 -15.05 -4.43 -30.73
N PHE A 519 -14.99 -5.34 -29.76
CA PHE A 519 -15.91 -5.37 -28.63
C PHE A 519 -15.84 -4.10 -27.79
N LEU A 520 -14.63 -3.67 -27.41
CA LEU A 520 -14.42 -2.46 -26.62
C LEU A 520 -14.90 -1.20 -27.36
N THR A 521 -14.67 -1.14 -28.67
CA THR A 521 -15.17 -0.04 -29.53
C THR A 521 -16.70 -0.01 -29.52
N LYS A 522 -17.37 -1.16 -29.70
CA LYS A 522 -18.84 -1.26 -29.66
C LYS A 522 -19.41 -0.91 -28.27
N ALA A 523 -18.65 -1.18 -27.21
CA ALA A 523 -19.01 -0.83 -25.84
C ALA A 523 -18.66 0.61 -25.42
N GLY A 524 -18.08 1.43 -26.32
CA GLY A 524 -17.70 2.82 -26.04
C GLY A 524 -16.48 2.98 -25.12
N GLN A 525 -15.62 1.96 -25.01
CA GLN A 525 -14.44 1.95 -24.12
C GLN A 525 -13.12 2.28 -24.83
N GLY A 526 -13.18 2.62 -26.12
CA GLY A 526 -12.00 2.80 -26.97
C GLY A 526 -11.39 1.47 -27.39
N LYS A 527 -10.11 1.48 -27.73
CA LYS A 527 -9.31 0.30 -28.08
C LYS A 527 -8.14 0.17 -27.10
N ILE A 528 -7.62 -1.03 -26.94
CA ILE A 528 -6.32 -1.26 -26.33
C ILE A 528 -5.26 -1.02 -27.39
N ASN A 529 -4.22 -0.28 -27.02
CA ASN A 529 -3.00 -0.24 -27.79
C ASN A 529 -2.16 -1.51 -27.55
N TRP A 530 -2.20 -2.46 -28.48
CA TRP A 530 -1.47 -3.72 -28.37
C TRP A 530 -0.01 -3.64 -28.86
N THR A 531 0.50 -2.46 -29.22
CA THR A 531 1.87 -2.31 -29.70
C THR A 531 2.89 -2.63 -28.61
N LEU A 532 3.92 -3.40 -28.97
CA LEU A 532 5.06 -3.73 -28.11
C LEU A 532 6.34 -3.44 -28.90
N PRO A 533 6.90 -2.21 -28.81
CA PRO A 533 8.09 -1.84 -29.55
C PRO A 533 9.33 -2.57 -29.02
N HIS A 534 10.42 -2.56 -29.80
CA HIS A 534 11.69 -3.12 -29.38
C HIS A 534 12.20 -2.41 -28.10
N PRO A 535 12.82 -3.12 -27.12
CA PRO A 535 13.24 -2.52 -25.86
C PRO A 535 14.18 -1.31 -26.02
N ASP A 536 15.08 -1.36 -27.01
CA ASP A 536 16.03 -0.28 -27.35
C ASP A 536 15.56 0.71 -28.43
N GLY A 537 14.30 0.64 -28.86
CA GLY A 537 13.79 1.47 -29.98
C GLY A 537 14.41 1.16 -31.35
N ALA A 538 15.12 0.03 -31.48
CA ALA A 538 15.62 -0.47 -32.76
C ALA A 538 14.46 -0.94 -33.66
N GLY A 539 14.64 -0.82 -34.98
CA GLY A 539 13.64 -1.18 -35.99
C GLY A 539 13.22 -2.66 -35.96
N PRO A 540 12.23 -3.07 -36.80
CA PRO A 540 11.54 -4.35 -36.66
C PRO A 540 12.48 -5.55 -36.72
N ASP A 541 12.25 -6.52 -35.83
CA ASP A 541 12.93 -7.82 -35.81
C ASP A 541 12.75 -8.52 -37.16
N MET A 542 13.83 -8.58 -37.94
CA MET A 542 13.93 -9.47 -39.09
C MET A 542 14.00 -10.90 -38.55
N LEU A 543 12.95 -11.69 -38.79
CA LEU A 543 13.01 -13.15 -38.61
C LEU A 543 14.21 -13.66 -39.41
N PRO A 544 15.21 -14.34 -38.81
CA PRO A 544 16.29 -14.90 -39.58
C PRO A 544 15.75 -16.10 -40.36
N CYS A 545 15.33 -15.88 -41.60
CA CYS A 545 15.30 -16.95 -42.60
C CYS A 545 16.75 -17.27 -42.97
N GLN A 546 17.47 -18.00 -42.13
CA GLN A 546 18.65 -18.74 -42.58
C GLN A 546 18.16 -20.02 -43.25
N LEU A 547 17.91 -19.92 -44.56
CA LEU A 547 17.93 -21.08 -45.42
C LEU A 547 19.39 -21.50 -45.56
N ASP A 548 19.81 -22.50 -44.79
CA ASP A 548 21.03 -23.24 -45.04
C ASP A 548 20.88 -23.95 -46.40
N GLY A 549 21.45 -23.33 -47.43
CA GLY A 549 21.41 -23.83 -48.79
C GLY A 549 22.40 -23.05 -49.65
N GLY A 550 23.69 -23.40 -49.54
CA GLY A 550 24.71 -22.87 -50.42
C GLY A 550 24.39 -23.18 -51.88
N VAL A 551 24.08 -22.15 -52.66
CA VAL A 551 24.26 -22.17 -54.12
C VAL A 551 24.91 -20.87 -54.55
N SER A 552 26.12 -21.06 -55.06
CA SER A 552 27.01 -20.09 -55.69
C SER A 552 26.28 -19.20 -56.70
N SER A 553 26.53 -17.89 -56.59
CA SER A 553 26.21 -16.89 -57.60
C SER A 553 26.92 -17.17 -58.93
N GLN A 554 26.16 -17.38 -60.01
CA GLN A 554 26.60 -16.97 -61.34
C GLN A 554 25.48 -16.21 -62.05
N ALA A 555 25.90 -15.11 -62.68
CA ALA A 555 25.04 -14.13 -63.33
C ALA A 555 24.38 -14.69 -64.60
N GLY A 556 23.13 -14.30 -64.83
CA GLY A 556 22.38 -14.53 -66.07
C GLY A 556 21.27 -13.48 -66.23
N THR A 557 21.21 -12.90 -67.43
CA THR A 557 20.34 -11.82 -67.94
C THR A 557 18.82 -12.01 -67.78
N PRO A 558 18.01 -10.94 -67.89
CA PRO A 558 16.57 -10.96 -67.62
C PRO A 558 15.78 -11.51 -68.80
N MET A 559 14.77 -12.34 -68.53
CA MET A 559 13.73 -12.73 -69.48
C MET A 559 12.36 -12.51 -68.86
N GLU A 560 11.51 -11.81 -69.61
CA GLU A 560 10.12 -11.48 -69.32
C GLU A 560 9.21 -12.73 -69.26
N GLY A 561 8.19 -12.62 -68.40
CA GLY A 561 6.87 -13.23 -68.58
C GLY A 561 6.67 -14.67 -68.11
N VAL A 562 6.01 -14.87 -66.95
CA VAL A 562 4.99 -15.93 -66.72
C VAL A 562 4.01 -15.46 -65.63
N GLU A 563 2.73 -15.68 -65.90
CA GLU A 563 1.53 -15.29 -65.14
C GLU A 563 1.42 -15.85 -63.70
N GLN A 564 0.65 -15.11 -62.88
CA GLN A 564 0.25 -15.45 -61.52
C GLN A 564 -0.74 -16.63 -61.49
N GLY A 565 -0.38 -17.70 -60.78
CA GLY A 565 -1.29 -18.75 -60.30
C GLY A 565 -1.34 -18.78 -58.76
N PRO A 566 -2.41 -19.32 -58.14
CA PRO A 566 -2.63 -19.17 -56.69
C PRO A 566 -1.70 -20.10 -55.91
N ILE A 567 -0.84 -19.53 -55.07
CA ILE A 567 0.04 -20.28 -54.18
C ILE A 567 -0.78 -20.75 -52.98
N GLN A 568 -1.12 -22.04 -52.95
CA GLN A 568 -1.48 -22.74 -51.71
C GLN A 568 -0.21 -22.93 -50.89
N ALA A 569 -0.08 -22.20 -49.79
CA ALA A 569 0.99 -22.40 -48.82
C ALA A 569 0.55 -23.41 -47.75
N THR A 570 1.06 -24.64 -47.87
CA THR A 570 1.14 -25.60 -46.75
C THR A 570 2.31 -25.20 -45.87
N TYR A 571 2.05 -24.90 -44.60
CA TYR A 571 3.08 -24.58 -43.61
C TYR A 571 3.54 -25.88 -42.93
N GLU A 572 4.73 -26.37 -43.29
CA GLU A 572 5.52 -27.26 -42.43
C GLU A 572 6.34 -26.41 -41.48
N VAL A 573 6.19 -26.65 -40.18
CA VAL A 573 6.93 -25.99 -39.11
C VAL A 573 8.22 -26.75 -38.88
N ILE A 574 9.38 -26.12 -39.14
CA ILE A 574 10.70 -26.58 -38.69
C ILE A 574 11.05 -25.81 -37.42
#